data_AF-A0A067BFQ3-F1
#
_entry.id   AF-A0A067BFQ3-F1
#
_cell.length_a   1.000
_cell.length_b   1.000
_cell.length_c   1.000
_cell.angle_alpha   90.00
_cell.angle_beta   90.00
_cell.angle_gamma   90.00
#
_symmetry.space_group_name_H-M   'P 1'
#
loop_
_entity.id
_entity.type
_entity.pdbx_description
1 polymer ?
#
loop_
_entity_poly.entity_id
_entity_poly.type
_entity_poly.pdbx_seq_one_letter_code
_entity_poly.pdbx_strand_id
1 'polypeptide(L)'
;MLDAVRAVAFLHSFSPPLLHRDIKAANYLLDASNHRVKLSDFGESRVADVQRMSVRGTVEYMAPEMIDGKRGAASYATASDVFSLSMTLWDILHPRQFKYPRGTKNHMHIFTLVLDGARPPLRDTLSPALRKLLVAAWAPAAIDRPSAASMVTILASLLEDETARLAMALERETTPTTGAELVDALIDAKRGIRDKFEAVRVGNALLETGHLHDVKHARGFQNTPRIQYTWQPSARRSSLLAALYMAKALAPL
;
A
#
# COMPACT_ATOMS: atom_id res chain seq x y z
N MET A 1 -0.43 0.13 3.10
CA MET A 1 -0.84 0.06 1.67
C MET A 1 0.16 0.78 0.78
N LEU A 2 0.41 2.07 0.99
CA LEU A 2 1.35 2.85 0.16
C LEU A 2 2.75 2.22 0.06
N ASP A 3 3.36 1.81 1.18
CA ASP A 3 4.64 1.07 1.19
C ASP A 3 4.63 -0.18 0.30
N ALA A 4 3.54 -0.97 0.36
CA ALA A 4 3.43 -2.19 -0.42
C ALA A 4 3.42 -1.90 -1.93
N VAL A 5 2.72 -0.84 -2.34
CA VAL A 5 2.66 -0.39 -3.72
C VAL A 5 3.99 0.22 -4.18
N ARG A 6 4.66 1.00 -3.32
CA ARG A 6 6.00 1.55 -3.60
C ARG A 6 7.03 0.46 -3.85
N ALA A 7 7.02 -0.61 -3.07
CA ALA A 7 7.93 -1.74 -3.26
C ALA A 7 7.76 -2.33 -4.67
N VAL A 8 6.52 -2.57 -5.12
CA VAL A 8 6.25 -3.11 -6.46
C VAL A 8 6.60 -2.09 -7.55
N ALA A 9 6.27 -0.81 -7.36
CA ALA A 9 6.63 0.25 -8.29
C ALA A 9 8.16 0.35 -8.49
N PHE A 10 8.94 0.16 -7.42
CA PHE A 10 10.39 0.11 -7.49
C PHE A 10 10.88 -1.06 -8.37
N LEU A 11 10.36 -2.27 -8.19
CA LEU A 11 10.72 -3.42 -9.05
C LEU A 11 10.33 -3.17 -10.52
N HIS A 12 9.19 -2.52 -10.75
CA HIS A 12 8.73 -2.20 -12.10
C HIS A 12 9.51 -1.06 -12.77
N SER A 13 10.30 -0.28 -12.02
CA SER A 13 11.12 0.81 -12.56
C SER A 13 12.43 0.38 -13.22
N PHE A 14 12.83 -0.88 -13.05
CA PHE A 14 14.02 -1.43 -13.73
C PHE A 14 13.80 -1.51 -15.25
N SER A 15 14.89 -1.53 -16.01
CA SER A 15 14.87 -1.73 -17.46
C SER A 15 15.77 -2.91 -17.85
N PRO A 16 15.22 -4.09 -18.18
CA PRO A 16 13.78 -4.41 -18.22
C PRO A 16 13.16 -4.50 -16.81
N PRO A 17 11.83 -4.36 -16.66
CA PRO A 17 11.17 -4.46 -15.36
C PRO A 17 11.47 -5.78 -14.64
N LEU A 18 11.68 -5.69 -13.32
CA LEU A 18 11.77 -6.85 -12.45
C LEU A 18 10.36 -7.20 -11.95
N LEU A 19 9.94 -8.44 -12.20
CA LEU A 19 8.64 -8.96 -11.79
C LEU A 19 8.81 -9.78 -10.51
N HIS A 20 7.89 -9.64 -9.56
CA HIS A 20 7.91 -10.44 -8.34
C HIS A 20 7.21 -11.79 -8.51
N ARG A 21 6.05 -11.82 -9.18
CA ARG A 21 5.30 -13.04 -9.54
C ARG A 21 4.70 -13.87 -8.40
N ASP A 22 4.85 -13.44 -7.15
CA ASP A 22 4.21 -14.04 -5.98
C ASP A 22 3.86 -12.95 -4.94
N ILE A 23 3.25 -11.87 -5.40
CA ILE A 23 2.80 -10.78 -4.53
C ILE A 23 1.57 -11.26 -3.75
N LYS A 24 1.72 -11.36 -2.43
CA LYS A 24 0.68 -11.75 -1.48
C LYS A 24 0.96 -11.19 -0.10
N ALA A 25 -0.06 -11.12 0.76
CA ALA A 25 0.08 -10.58 2.11
C ALA A 25 1.19 -11.27 2.92
N ALA A 26 1.39 -12.58 2.76
CA ALA A 26 2.41 -13.35 3.47
C ALA A 26 3.86 -12.97 3.09
N ASN A 27 4.06 -12.37 1.90
CA ASN A 27 5.38 -11.95 1.42
C ASN A 27 5.69 -10.49 1.78
N TYR A 28 4.82 -9.83 2.55
CA TYR A 28 5.09 -8.52 3.14
C TYR A 28 5.44 -8.66 4.62
N LEU A 29 6.61 -8.15 4.99
CA LEU A 29 7.11 -8.14 6.36
C LEU A 29 6.88 -6.75 6.97
N LEU A 30 6.58 -6.72 8.27
CA LEU A 30 6.50 -5.48 9.04
C LEU A 30 7.80 -5.32 9.85
N ASP A 31 8.51 -4.23 9.60
CA ASP A 31 9.69 -3.86 10.38
C ASP A 31 9.28 -3.44 11.79
N ALA A 32 9.75 -4.18 12.79
CA ALA A 32 9.37 -3.97 14.19
C ALA A 32 9.85 -2.61 14.76
N SER A 33 10.86 -1.99 14.15
CA SER A 33 11.48 -0.77 14.66
C SER A 33 10.82 0.51 14.17
N ASN A 34 10.33 0.51 12.93
CA ASN A 34 9.81 1.71 12.26
C ASN A 34 8.40 1.51 11.67
N HIS A 35 7.81 0.33 11.86
CA HIS A 35 6.49 -0.06 11.36
C HIS A 35 6.30 0.12 9.85
N ARG A 36 7.38 0.02 9.07
CA ARG A 36 7.34 0.04 7.60
C ARG A 36 7.11 -1.35 7.04
N VAL A 37 6.40 -1.39 5.92
CA VAL A 37 6.15 -2.63 5.18
C VAL A 37 7.27 -2.86 4.16
N LYS A 38 7.85 -4.06 4.14
CA LYS A 38 8.90 -4.47 3.19
C LYS A 38 8.44 -5.69 2.41
N LEU A 39 8.69 -5.71 1.11
CA LEU A 39 8.43 -6.87 0.26
C LEU A 39 9.59 -7.86 0.37
N SER A 40 9.27 -9.15 0.37
CA SER A 40 10.20 -10.26 0.60
C SER A 40 9.88 -11.45 -0.29
N ASP A 41 10.69 -12.50 -0.23
CA ASP A 41 10.55 -13.73 -1.02
C ASP A 41 10.63 -13.53 -2.55
N PHE A 42 11.84 -13.24 -3.01
CA PHE A 42 12.15 -13.04 -4.43
C PHE A 42 12.46 -14.36 -5.17
N GLY A 43 12.14 -15.53 -4.60
CA GLY A 43 12.48 -16.83 -5.19
C GLY A 43 11.87 -17.03 -6.59
N GLU A 44 10.71 -16.41 -6.82
CA GLU A 44 9.98 -16.49 -8.09
C GLU A 44 10.23 -15.32 -9.06
N SER A 45 11.01 -14.33 -8.61
CA SER A 45 11.24 -13.09 -9.33
C SER A 45 12.03 -13.31 -10.62
N ARG A 46 11.66 -12.56 -11.67
CA ARG A 46 12.28 -12.64 -13.00
C ARG A 46 12.24 -11.29 -13.70
N VAL A 47 13.28 -11.02 -14.50
CA VAL A 47 13.27 -9.90 -15.44
C VAL A 47 12.29 -10.21 -16.57
N ALA A 48 11.49 -9.23 -16.99
CA ALA A 48 10.38 -9.41 -17.93
C ALA A 48 10.78 -9.85 -19.37
N ASP A 49 12.08 -9.96 -19.67
CA ASP A 49 12.62 -10.33 -20.99
C ASP A 49 12.73 -11.86 -21.22
N VAL A 50 12.50 -12.67 -20.20
CA VAL A 50 12.63 -14.14 -20.32
C VAL A 50 11.35 -14.74 -20.92
N GLN A 51 11.43 -15.20 -22.18
CA GLN A 51 10.31 -15.74 -23.00
C GLN A 51 9.52 -16.93 -22.41
N ARG A 52 9.86 -17.44 -21.22
CA ARG A 52 9.16 -18.54 -20.57
C ARG A 52 8.60 -18.12 -19.20
N MET A 53 7.51 -17.38 -19.23
CA MET A 53 6.72 -17.11 -18.03
C MET A 53 5.97 -18.38 -17.62
N SER A 54 6.48 -19.15 -16.66
CA SER A 54 5.76 -20.27 -16.06
C SER A 54 4.53 -19.80 -15.26
N VAL A 55 3.48 -20.63 -15.18
CA VAL A 55 2.36 -20.40 -14.24
C VAL A 55 2.92 -20.52 -12.83
N ARG A 56 2.95 -19.40 -12.11
CA ARG A 56 3.47 -19.27 -10.75
C ARG A 56 2.62 -18.25 -10.00
N GLY A 57 2.59 -18.37 -8.68
CA GLY A 57 1.83 -17.50 -7.80
C GLY A 57 0.76 -18.26 -7.02
N THR A 58 0.32 -17.65 -5.93
CA THR A 58 -0.71 -18.19 -5.06
C THR A 58 -2.10 -17.99 -5.69
N VAL A 59 -2.91 -19.05 -5.74
CA VAL A 59 -4.16 -19.14 -6.54
C VAL A 59 -5.09 -17.95 -6.37
N GLU A 60 -5.33 -17.48 -5.14
CA GLU A 60 -6.26 -16.39 -4.86
C GLU A 60 -5.77 -15.00 -5.29
N TYR A 61 -4.50 -14.88 -5.70
CA TYR A 61 -3.84 -13.65 -6.11
C TYR A 61 -3.58 -13.61 -7.62
N MET A 62 -3.77 -14.75 -8.31
CA MET A 62 -3.38 -14.91 -9.70
C MET A 62 -4.31 -14.15 -10.65
N ALA A 63 -3.73 -13.40 -11.58
CA ALA A 63 -4.47 -12.66 -12.60
C ALA A 63 -5.11 -13.59 -13.64
N PRO A 64 -6.27 -13.23 -14.24
CA PRO A 64 -6.97 -14.05 -15.23
C PRO A 64 -6.09 -14.53 -16.39
N GLU A 65 -5.24 -13.65 -16.93
CA GLU A 65 -4.35 -13.98 -18.05
C GLU A 65 -3.27 -15.01 -17.68
N MET A 66 -2.87 -15.05 -16.40
CA MET A 66 -1.91 -16.04 -15.89
C MET A 66 -2.57 -17.42 -15.72
N ILE A 67 -3.88 -17.45 -15.42
CA ILE A 67 -4.70 -18.67 -15.32
C ILE A 67 -4.96 -19.25 -16.72
N ASP A 68 -5.40 -18.41 -17.67
CA ASP A 68 -5.68 -18.78 -19.07
C ASP A 68 -4.41 -19.19 -19.86
N GLY A 69 -3.22 -19.01 -19.29
CA GLY A 69 -1.96 -19.24 -19.98
C GLY A 69 -1.71 -18.25 -21.12
N LYS A 70 -2.46 -17.13 -21.19
CA LYS A 70 -2.25 -16.03 -22.12
C LYS A 70 -0.98 -15.28 -21.72
N ARG A 71 0.15 -15.71 -22.28
CA ARG A 71 1.48 -15.14 -22.03
C ARG A 71 1.81 -14.14 -23.13
N GLY A 72 2.33 -12.97 -22.77
CA GLY A 72 2.60 -11.87 -23.69
C GLY A 72 3.64 -10.90 -23.17
N ALA A 73 3.72 -9.73 -23.81
CA ALA A 73 4.70 -8.67 -23.60
C ALA A 73 4.92 -8.26 -22.12
N ALA A 74 6.05 -7.63 -21.82
CA ALA A 74 6.42 -7.18 -20.48
C ALA A 74 5.34 -6.35 -19.76
N SER A 75 4.52 -5.60 -20.50
CA SER A 75 3.38 -4.84 -19.96
C SER A 75 2.27 -5.73 -19.38
N TYR A 76 2.03 -6.91 -19.94
CA TYR A 76 1.09 -7.89 -19.37
C TYR A 76 1.63 -8.44 -18.05
N ALA A 77 2.94 -8.66 -17.99
CA ALA A 77 3.56 -9.27 -16.82
C ALA A 77 3.59 -8.32 -15.60
N THR A 78 3.90 -7.04 -15.80
CA THR A 78 3.79 -6.03 -14.71
C THR A 78 2.34 -5.81 -14.30
N ALA A 79 1.39 -5.87 -15.24
CA ALA A 79 -0.04 -5.79 -14.95
C ALA A 79 -0.54 -7.00 -14.12
N SER A 80 0.04 -8.19 -14.28
CA SER A 80 -0.27 -9.36 -13.43
C SER A 80 0.21 -9.16 -11.97
N ASP A 81 1.38 -8.55 -11.78
CA ASP A 81 1.85 -8.13 -10.45
C ASP A 81 0.89 -7.09 -9.83
N VAL A 82 0.39 -6.13 -10.62
CA VAL A 82 -0.61 -5.13 -10.17
C VAL A 82 -1.91 -5.78 -9.71
N PHE A 83 -2.39 -6.81 -10.42
CA PHE A 83 -3.58 -7.56 -10.00
C PHE A 83 -3.35 -8.24 -8.64
N SER A 84 -2.23 -8.94 -8.51
CA SER A 84 -1.81 -9.61 -7.27
C SER A 84 -1.66 -8.62 -6.10
N LEU A 85 -1.14 -7.43 -6.40
CA LEU A 85 -1.05 -6.31 -5.47
C LEU A 85 -2.45 -5.83 -5.03
N SER A 86 -3.42 -5.68 -5.93
CA SER A 86 -4.81 -5.33 -5.55
C SER A 86 -5.43 -6.38 -4.62
N MET A 87 -5.20 -7.66 -4.89
CA MET A 87 -5.63 -8.77 -4.01
C MET A 87 -4.97 -8.71 -2.63
N THR A 88 -3.70 -8.30 -2.57
CA THR A 88 -2.99 -8.08 -1.31
C THR A 88 -3.53 -6.87 -0.54
N LEU A 89 -3.82 -5.77 -1.25
CA LEU A 89 -4.44 -4.58 -0.65
C LEU A 89 -5.83 -4.90 -0.09
N TRP A 90 -6.57 -5.82 -0.74
CA TRP A 90 -7.83 -6.33 -0.21
C TRP A 90 -7.66 -7.01 1.14
N ASP A 91 -6.62 -7.84 1.34
CA ASP A 91 -6.36 -8.51 2.63
C ASP A 91 -6.09 -7.52 3.76
N ILE A 92 -5.39 -6.42 3.46
CA ILE A 92 -5.13 -5.36 4.42
C ILE A 92 -6.45 -4.74 4.90
N LEU A 93 -7.40 -4.56 3.99
CA LEU A 93 -8.71 -3.98 4.29
C LEU A 93 -9.69 -4.98 4.94
N HIS A 94 -9.49 -6.27 4.71
CA HIS A 94 -10.38 -7.35 5.16
C HIS A 94 -9.62 -8.38 5.99
N PRO A 95 -9.00 -7.97 7.12
CA PRO A 95 -8.20 -8.89 7.92
C PRO A 95 -9.06 -10.08 8.40
N ARG A 96 -8.48 -11.29 8.29
CA ARG A 96 -9.12 -12.57 8.68
C ARG A 96 -10.37 -12.93 7.86
N GLN A 97 -10.57 -12.33 6.68
CA GLN A 97 -11.63 -12.71 5.76
C GLN A 97 -11.06 -13.48 4.57
N PHE A 98 -11.88 -14.34 3.97
CA PHE A 98 -11.52 -15.08 2.77
C PHE A 98 -11.98 -14.31 1.53
N LYS A 99 -11.09 -14.17 0.53
CA LYS A 99 -11.39 -13.54 -0.77
C LYS A 99 -12.55 -14.24 -1.48
N TYR A 100 -12.55 -15.57 -1.41
CA TYR A 100 -13.53 -16.45 -2.03
C TYR A 100 -14.03 -17.51 -1.03
N PRO A 101 -14.94 -17.16 -0.10
CA PRO A 101 -15.34 -18.03 1.00
C PRO A 101 -15.89 -19.41 0.58
N ARG A 102 -16.50 -19.50 -0.61
CA ARG A 102 -17.06 -20.74 -1.16
C ARG A 102 -16.06 -21.59 -1.95
N GLY A 103 -14.85 -21.09 -2.21
CA GLY A 103 -13.87 -21.77 -3.08
C GLY A 103 -12.58 -22.24 -2.41
N THR A 104 -12.45 -22.08 -1.09
CA THR A 104 -11.18 -22.25 -0.36
C THR A 104 -10.56 -23.66 -0.41
N LYS A 105 -11.29 -24.69 -0.87
CA LYS A 105 -10.80 -26.08 -0.92
C LYS A 105 -10.49 -26.61 -2.32
N ASN A 106 -10.75 -25.84 -3.38
CA ASN A 106 -10.51 -26.29 -4.75
C ASN A 106 -9.93 -25.15 -5.60
N HIS A 107 -8.64 -25.25 -5.91
CA HIS A 107 -7.94 -24.27 -6.74
C HIS A 107 -8.59 -24.08 -8.12
N MET A 108 -9.08 -25.15 -8.74
CA MET A 108 -9.77 -25.07 -10.03
C MET A 108 -11.07 -24.26 -9.94
N HIS A 109 -11.79 -24.37 -8.83
CA HIS A 109 -13.00 -23.57 -8.61
C HIS A 109 -12.68 -22.08 -8.47
N ILE A 110 -11.59 -21.72 -7.78
CA ILE A 110 -11.13 -20.33 -7.71
C ILE A 110 -10.75 -19.80 -9.09
N PHE A 111 -10.05 -20.60 -9.89
CA PHE A 111 -9.71 -20.22 -11.27
C PHE A 111 -10.97 -19.95 -12.09
N THR A 112 -11.97 -20.84 -12.06
CA THR A 112 -13.25 -20.61 -12.73
C THR A 112 -13.92 -19.31 -12.27
N LEU A 113 -14.01 -19.07 -10.96
CA LEU A 113 -14.58 -17.83 -10.42
C LEU A 113 -13.87 -16.58 -10.94
N VAL A 114 -12.53 -16.57 -10.92
CA VAL A 114 -11.74 -15.40 -11.36
C VAL A 114 -11.89 -15.15 -12.86
N LEU A 115 -11.91 -16.22 -13.66
CA LEU A 115 -12.13 -16.18 -15.11
C LEU A 115 -13.56 -15.72 -15.46
N ASP A 116 -14.56 -16.11 -14.67
CA ASP A 116 -15.95 -15.64 -14.78
C ASP A 116 -16.14 -14.19 -14.29
N GLY A 117 -15.05 -13.52 -13.88
CA GLY A 117 -15.05 -12.12 -13.47
C GLY A 117 -15.39 -11.90 -11.99
N ALA A 118 -15.54 -12.95 -11.19
CA ALA A 118 -15.75 -12.79 -9.75
C ALA A 118 -14.56 -12.08 -9.10
N ARG A 119 -14.85 -11.18 -8.15
CA ARG A 119 -13.85 -10.46 -7.36
C ARG A 119 -14.27 -10.45 -5.88
N PRO A 120 -13.31 -10.29 -4.95
CA PRO A 120 -13.62 -10.20 -3.53
C PRO A 120 -14.54 -9.01 -3.21
N PRO A 121 -15.48 -9.15 -2.24
CA PRO A 121 -16.39 -8.06 -1.87
C PRO A 121 -15.63 -6.92 -1.19
N LEU A 122 -16.03 -5.67 -1.44
CA LEU A 122 -15.46 -4.48 -0.80
C LEU A 122 -16.48 -3.85 0.15
N ARG A 123 -16.07 -3.53 1.39
CA ARG A 123 -16.89 -2.83 2.39
C ARG A 123 -17.49 -1.52 1.86
N ASP A 124 -18.77 -1.27 2.16
CA ASP A 124 -19.48 -0.06 1.74
C ASP A 124 -18.88 1.23 2.32
N THR A 125 -18.22 1.13 3.47
CA THR A 125 -17.53 2.25 4.14
C THR A 125 -16.21 2.65 3.48
N LEU A 126 -15.75 1.93 2.46
CA LEU A 126 -14.49 2.24 1.77
C LEU A 126 -14.65 3.54 0.97
N SER A 127 -13.66 4.43 1.04
CA SER A 127 -13.71 5.69 0.29
C SER A 127 -13.88 5.43 -1.22
N PRO A 128 -14.69 6.21 -1.94
CA PRO A 128 -14.95 5.99 -3.36
C PRO A 128 -13.67 5.96 -4.20
N ALA A 129 -12.69 6.79 -3.86
CA ALA A 129 -11.42 6.85 -4.57
C ALA A 129 -10.56 5.58 -4.36
N LEU A 130 -10.49 5.06 -3.12
CA LEU A 130 -9.76 3.82 -2.85
C LEU A 130 -10.46 2.61 -3.47
N ARG A 131 -11.79 2.58 -3.44
CA ARG A 131 -12.59 1.58 -4.17
C ARG A 131 -12.29 1.59 -5.66
N LYS A 132 -12.33 2.78 -6.29
CA LYS A 132 -12.03 2.95 -7.71
C LYS A 132 -10.63 2.45 -8.06
N LEU A 133 -9.64 2.74 -7.22
CA LEU A 133 -8.27 2.28 -7.40
C LEU A 133 -8.16 0.75 -7.37
N LEU A 134 -8.71 0.09 -6.34
CA LEU A 134 -8.69 -1.38 -6.24
C LEU A 134 -9.40 -2.04 -7.42
N VAL A 135 -10.55 -1.48 -7.82
CA VAL A 135 -11.35 -1.98 -8.93
C VAL A 135 -10.62 -1.87 -10.26
N ALA A 136 -9.93 -0.76 -10.51
CA ALA A 136 -9.09 -0.61 -11.69
C ALA A 136 -7.88 -1.58 -11.64
N ALA A 137 -7.25 -1.75 -10.49
CA ALA A 137 -6.06 -2.59 -10.34
C ALA A 137 -6.32 -4.11 -10.52
N TRP A 138 -7.56 -4.58 -10.35
CA TRP A 138 -7.92 -5.98 -10.61
C TRP A 138 -8.82 -6.17 -11.84
N ALA A 139 -8.79 -5.21 -12.78
CA ALA A 139 -9.58 -5.26 -14.01
C ALA A 139 -9.32 -6.57 -14.80
N PRO A 140 -10.34 -7.14 -15.47
CA PRO A 140 -10.18 -8.37 -16.25
C PRO A 140 -9.08 -8.24 -17.31
N ALA A 141 -9.09 -7.18 -18.11
CA ALA A 141 -8.03 -6.92 -19.08
C ALA A 141 -6.81 -6.31 -18.40
N ALA A 142 -5.63 -6.87 -18.67
CA ALA A 142 -4.36 -6.41 -18.11
C ALA A 142 -4.04 -4.95 -18.46
N ILE A 143 -4.42 -4.52 -19.67
CA ILE A 143 -4.14 -3.18 -20.19
C ILE A 143 -4.94 -2.07 -19.49
N ASP A 144 -6.09 -2.41 -18.88
CA ASP A 144 -6.94 -1.44 -18.18
C ASP A 144 -6.43 -1.15 -16.76
N ARG A 145 -5.44 -1.91 -16.28
CA ARG A 145 -4.90 -1.77 -14.94
C ARG A 145 -3.93 -0.57 -14.88
N PRO A 146 -3.98 0.26 -13.83
CA PRO A 146 -2.99 1.30 -13.62
C PRO A 146 -1.60 0.69 -13.42
N SER A 147 -0.54 1.43 -13.77
CA SER A 147 0.81 1.04 -13.35
C SER A 147 0.96 1.12 -11.83
N ALA A 148 1.87 0.34 -11.25
CA ALA A 148 2.20 0.46 -9.83
C ALA A 148 2.65 1.90 -9.47
N ALA A 149 3.36 2.58 -10.35
CA ALA A 149 3.73 4.00 -10.17
C ALA A 149 2.50 4.91 -10.10
N SER A 150 1.52 4.74 -10.99
CA SER A 150 0.26 5.48 -10.94
C SER A 150 -0.52 5.20 -9.64
N MET A 151 -0.51 3.96 -9.15
CA MET A 151 -1.11 3.61 -7.86
C MET A 151 -0.41 4.30 -6.69
N VAL A 152 0.92 4.45 -6.71
CA VAL A 152 1.67 5.23 -5.70
C VAL A 152 1.16 6.66 -5.66
N THR A 153 1.06 7.33 -6.81
CA THR A 153 0.59 8.72 -6.89
C THR A 153 -0.82 8.88 -6.30
N ILE A 154 -1.75 7.98 -6.68
CA ILE A 154 -3.13 8.02 -6.19
C ILE A 154 -3.18 7.77 -4.67
N LEU A 155 -2.49 6.75 -4.17
CA LEU A 155 -2.50 6.45 -2.73
C LEU A 155 -1.80 7.53 -1.89
N ALA A 156 -0.74 8.14 -2.42
CA ALA A 156 -0.08 9.25 -1.74
C ALA A 156 -1.02 10.45 -1.61
N SER A 157 -1.71 10.83 -2.69
CA SER A 157 -2.71 11.90 -2.65
C SER A 157 -3.86 11.60 -1.68
N LEU A 158 -4.35 10.36 -1.64
CA LEU A 158 -5.38 9.96 -0.68
C LEU A 158 -4.88 10.02 0.76
N LEU A 159 -3.63 9.61 1.01
CA LEU A 159 -3.03 9.69 2.34
C LEU A 159 -2.90 11.15 2.78
N GLU A 160 -2.42 12.04 1.90
CA GLU A 160 -2.31 13.48 2.15
C GLU A 160 -3.66 14.10 2.50
N ASP A 161 -4.72 13.78 1.75
CA ASP A 161 -6.07 14.30 2.03
C ASP A 161 -6.60 13.84 3.39
N GLU A 162 -6.38 12.58 3.76
CA GLU A 162 -6.79 12.04 5.07
C GLU A 162 -5.97 12.63 6.21
N THR A 163 -4.64 12.75 6.05
CA THR A 163 -3.79 13.33 7.10
C THR A 163 -4.05 14.82 7.28
N ALA A 164 -4.36 15.55 6.22
CA ALA A 164 -4.78 16.95 6.29
C ALA A 164 -6.08 17.11 7.08
N ARG A 165 -7.11 16.30 6.77
CA ARG A 165 -8.37 16.29 7.54
C ARG A 165 -8.14 16.00 9.02
N LEU A 166 -7.31 15.01 9.31
CA LEU A 166 -6.98 14.63 10.68
C LEU A 166 -6.21 15.73 11.41
N ALA A 167 -5.22 16.35 10.76
CA ALA A 167 -4.43 17.43 11.33
C ALA A 167 -5.32 18.64 11.68
N MET A 168 -6.22 19.05 10.77
CA MET A 168 -7.18 20.12 11.04
C MET A 168 -8.16 19.79 12.16
N ALA A 169 -8.60 18.52 12.27
CA ALA A 169 -9.49 18.08 13.33
C ALA A 169 -8.78 18.07 14.68
N LEU A 170 -7.52 17.62 14.73
CA LEU A 170 -6.69 17.69 15.92
C LEU A 170 -6.52 19.15 16.34
N GLU A 171 -6.01 20.04 15.48
CA GLU A 171 -5.76 21.45 15.80
C GLU A 171 -6.97 22.19 16.43
N ARG A 172 -8.20 21.83 16.05
CA ARG A 172 -9.43 22.41 16.62
C ARG A 172 -9.74 21.94 18.04
N GLU A 173 -9.33 20.73 18.39
CA GLU A 173 -9.64 20.07 19.66
C GLU A 173 -8.47 20.13 20.65
N THR A 174 -7.26 19.88 20.16
CA THR A 174 -6.03 19.80 20.92
C THR A 174 -4.82 19.96 19.99
N THR A 175 -3.74 20.56 20.48
CA THR A 175 -2.49 20.66 19.70
C THR A 175 -1.40 19.88 20.42
N PRO A 176 -1.31 18.55 20.22
CA PRO A 176 -0.33 17.72 20.92
C PRO A 176 1.08 18.21 20.61
N THR A 177 1.86 18.44 21.66
CA THR A 177 3.23 18.92 21.53
C THR A 177 4.25 17.79 21.66
N THR A 178 3.85 16.65 22.24
CA THR A 178 4.70 15.47 22.37
C THR A 178 4.11 14.25 21.65
N GLY A 179 4.96 13.26 21.38
CA GLY A 179 4.50 12.01 20.75
C GLY A 179 3.53 11.21 21.62
N ALA A 180 3.68 11.27 22.95
CA ALA A 180 2.75 10.64 23.88
C ALA A 180 1.36 11.31 23.83
N GLU A 181 1.32 12.65 23.89
CA GLU A 181 0.07 13.42 23.77
C GLU A 181 -0.63 13.16 22.44
N LEU A 182 0.12 13.06 21.34
CA LEU A 182 -0.48 12.77 20.03
C LEU A 182 -1.08 11.38 20.01
N VAL A 183 -0.39 10.37 20.55
CA VAL A 183 -0.93 9.02 20.61
C VAL A 183 -2.23 8.98 21.44
N ASP A 184 -2.26 9.66 22.58
CA ASP A 184 -3.46 9.71 23.42
C ASP A 184 -4.61 10.43 22.71
N ALA A 185 -4.33 11.55 22.03
CA ALA A 185 -5.32 12.28 21.22
C ALA A 185 -5.87 11.45 20.04
N LEU A 186 -5.02 10.62 19.43
CA LEU A 186 -5.39 9.74 18.34
C LEU A 186 -6.27 8.57 18.79
N ILE A 187 -5.98 7.96 19.94
CA ILE A 187 -6.71 6.81 20.49
C ILE A 187 -8.08 7.20 21.07
N ASP A 188 -8.36 8.50 21.23
CA ASP A 188 -9.69 8.98 21.61
C ASP A 188 -10.79 8.33 20.76
N ALA A 189 -11.86 7.89 21.42
CA ALA A 189 -12.89 6.98 20.92
C ALA A 189 -13.60 7.48 19.64
N LYS A 190 -13.43 8.75 19.27
CA LYS A 190 -14.04 9.39 18.10
C LYS A 190 -13.29 9.15 16.77
N ARG A 191 -12.05 8.64 16.79
CA ARG A 191 -11.19 8.57 15.59
C ARG A 191 -11.02 7.18 14.98
N GLY A 192 -11.51 6.13 15.64
CA GLY A 192 -11.41 4.75 15.14
C GLY A 192 -10.00 4.15 15.13
N ILE A 193 -9.02 4.80 15.79
CA ILE A 193 -7.66 4.32 15.99
C ILE A 193 -7.66 3.43 17.22
N ARG A 194 -7.31 2.15 17.04
CA ARG A 194 -7.60 1.11 18.03
C ARG A 194 -6.52 0.95 19.10
N ASP A 195 -5.27 1.24 18.73
CA ASP A 195 -4.12 1.00 19.59
C ASP A 195 -2.94 1.95 19.31
N LYS A 196 -1.94 1.87 20.18
CA LYS A 196 -0.73 2.69 20.12
C LYS A 196 0.09 2.45 18.85
N PHE A 197 0.06 1.24 18.27
CA PHE A 197 0.79 0.95 17.05
C PHE A 197 0.12 1.62 15.84
N GLU A 198 -1.20 1.61 15.79
CA GLU A 198 -1.98 2.33 14.80
C GLU A 198 -1.77 3.85 14.91
N ALA A 199 -1.78 4.38 16.14
CA ALA A 199 -1.47 5.78 16.39
C ALA A 199 -0.05 6.15 15.94
N VAL A 200 0.95 5.30 16.19
CA VAL A 200 2.33 5.52 15.72
C VAL A 200 2.43 5.53 14.20
N ARG A 201 1.71 4.64 13.50
CA ARG A 201 1.64 4.65 12.02
C ARG A 201 1.01 5.94 11.51
N VAL A 202 -0.03 6.43 12.15
CA VAL A 202 -0.66 7.72 11.81
C VAL A 202 0.30 8.87 12.05
N GLY A 203 1.04 8.87 13.17
CA GLY A 203 2.11 9.84 13.43
C GLY A 203 3.19 9.84 12.35
N ASN A 204 3.62 8.65 11.88
CA ASN A 204 4.54 8.52 10.76
C ASN A 204 3.97 9.10 9.46
N ALA A 205 2.67 8.88 9.18
CA ALA A 205 2.01 9.45 8.01
C ALA A 205 1.90 10.98 8.09
N LEU A 206 1.65 11.54 9.28
CA LEU A 206 1.64 12.99 9.50
C LEU A 206 3.03 13.61 9.29
N LEU A 207 4.11 12.94 9.72
CA LEU A 207 5.49 13.34 9.42
C LEU A 207 5.77 13.28 7.91
N GLU A 208 5.41 12.17 7.27
CA GLU A 208 5.68 11.94 5.85
C GLU A 208 4.96 12.95 4.94
N THR A 209 3.74 13.32 5.31
CA THR A 209 2.91 14.29 4.57
C THR A 209 3.21 15.74 4.97
N GLY A 210 4.14 15.98 5.90
CA GLY A 210 4.57 17.32 6.29
C GLY A 210 3.57 18.10 7.16
N HIS A 211 2.62 17.41 7.81
CA HIS A 211 1.70 18.05 8.76
C HIS A 211 2.28 18.09 10.18
N LEU A 212 3.23 17.21 10.47
CA LEU A 212 3.96 17.10 11.73
C LEU A 212 5.46 17.20 11.45
N HIS A 213 6.21 17.85 12.33
CA HIS A 213 7.66 17.99 12.23
C HIS A 213 8.32 17.70 13.58
N ASP A 214 9.47 17.00 13.58
CA ASP A 214 10.35 16.92 14.74
C ASP A 214 11.59 17.79 14.52
N VAL A 215 12.22 18.23 15.62
CA VAL A 215 13.38 19.14 15.57
C VAL A 215 14.59 18.53 14.83
N LYS A 216 14.66 17.20 14.70
CA LYS A 216 15.85 16.49 14.19
C LYS A 216 15.66 15.83 12.81
N HIS A 217 14.45 15.69 12.29
CA HIS A 217 14.10 15.16 10.95
C HIS A 217 14.78 13.84 10.54
N ALA A 218 15.26 13.05 11.51
CA ALA A 218 16.14 11.90 11.27
C ALA A 218 15.52 10.56 11.67
N ARG A 219 14.37 10.54 12.37
CA ARG A 219 13.75 9.33 12.89
C ARG A 219 12.24 9.35 12.65
N GLY A 220 11.65 8.16 12.60
CA GLY A 220 10.19 8.02 12.58
C GLY A 220 9.55 8.58 13.86
N PHE A 221 8.23 8.72 13.81
CA PHE A 221 7.41 9.14 14.93
C PHE A 221 7.60 8.20 16.13
N GLN A 222 7.73 8.79 17.31
CA GLN A 222 7.97 8.05 18.56
C GLN A 222 6.92 8.41 19.59
N ASN A 223 6.26 7.38 20.13
CA ASN A 223 5.37 7.53 21.27
C ASN A 223 6.20 7.77 22.56
N THR A 224 6.54 9.03 22.82
CA THR A 224 7.33 9.42 23.99
C THR A 224 7.00 10.85 24.40
N PRO A 225 6.99 11.16 25.71
CA PRO A 225 6.86 12.54 26.20
C PRO A 225 8.15 13.35 25.99
N ARG A 226 9.25 12.72 25.56
CA ARG A 226 10.58 13.36 25.48
C ARG A 226 10.85 14.07 24.16
N ILE A 227 10.08 13.78 23.11
CA ILE A 227 10.26 14.35 21.78
C ILE A 227 9.11 15.29 21.52
N GLN A 228 9.45 16.53 21.16
CA GLN A 228 8.49 17.54 20.78
C GLN A 228 8.27 17.54 19.28
N TYR A 229 7.02 17.79 18.91
CA TYR A 229 6.58 17.92 17.52
C TYR A 229 5.87 19.26 17.30
N THR A 230 6.03 19.83 16.11
CA THR A 230 5.34 21.04 15.68
C THR A 230 4.39 20.73 14.52
N TRP A 231 3.27 21.45 14.48
CA TRP A 231 2.23 21.27 13.47
C TRP A 231 2.33 22.31 12.37
N GLN A 232 2.15 21.87 11.12
CA GLN A 232 1.94 22.77 9.97
C GLN A 232 0.70 22.33 9.18
N PRO A 233 -0.50 22.57 9.73
CA PRO A 233 -1.75 22.12 9.12
C PRO A 233 -2.07 22.85 7.81
N SER A 234 -1.44 24.00 7.57
CA SER A 234 -1.56 24.79 6.34
C SER A 234 -0.35 24.63 5.41
N ALA A 235 0.44 23.57 5.52
CA ALA A 235 1.55 23.28 4.59
C ALA A 235 1.02 22.99 3.17
N ARG A 236 0.48 24.02 2.51
CA ARG A 236 0.18 24.01 1.07
C ARG A 236 1.51 23.91 0.35
N ARG A 237 1.73 22.76 -0.28
CA ARG A 237 2.72 22.53 -1.34
C ARG A 237 4.12 23.05 -1.00
N SER A 238 4.90 22.27 -0.27
CA SER A 238 6.34 22.21 -0.54
C SER A 238 6.63 20.90 -1.28
N SER A 239 6.32 20.90 -2.58
CA SER A 239 6.66 19.83 -3.53
C SER A 239 8.16 19.45 -3.50
N LEU A 240 9.01 20.32 -2.94
CA LEU A 240 10.43 20.10 -2.71
C LEU A 240 10.76 19.19 -1.53
N LEU A 241 9.98 19.20 -0.43
CA LEU A 241 10.28 18.38 0.76
C LEU A 241 9.84 16.93 0.58
N ALA A 242 8.66 16.71 -0.01
CA ALA A 242 8.22 15.36 -0.41
C ALA A 242 9.13 14.76 -1.50
N ALA A 243 9.58 15.57 -2.47
CA ALA A 243 10.56 15.13 -3.48
C ALA A 243 11.94 14.83 -2.86
N LEU A 244 12.42 15.63 -1.89
CA LEU A 244 13.65 15.33 -1.15
C LEU A 244 13.55 14.03 -0.35
N TYR A 245 12.38 13.74 0.23
CA TYR A 245 12.14 12.50 0.98
C TYR A 245 12.05 11.27 0.07
N MET A 246 11.41 11.40 -1.10
CA MET A 246 11.42 10.36 -2.15
C MET A 246 12.83 10.12 -2.70
N ALA A 247 13.62 11.17 -2.91
CA ALA A 247 15.00 11.07 -3.39
C ALA A 247 15.93 10.39 -2.37
N LYS A 248 15.74 10.63 -1.06
CA LYS A 248 16.49 9.93 0.00
C LYS A 248 16.10 8.46 0.15
N ALA A 249 14.85 8.09 -0.13
CA ALA A 249 14.39 6.70 -0.08
C ALA A 249 14.83 5.86 -1.30
N LEU A 250 15.31 6.51 -2.37
CA LEU A 250 15.79 5.89 -3.60
C LEU A 250 17.32 5.96 -3.77
N ALA A 251 18.04 6.54 -2.81
CA ALA A 251 19.50 6.51 -2.83
C ALA A 251 19.98 5.09 -2.46
N PRO A 252 20.80 4.42 -3.29
CA PRO A 252 21.43 3.17 -2.89
C PRO A 252 22.39 3.44 -1.72
N LEU A 253 22.46 2.49 -0.79
CA LEU A 253 23.54 2.40 0.20
C LEU A 253 24.90 2.31 -0.51
#